data_AF-A0A3D0RUC6-F1
#
_entry.id   AF-A0A3D0RUC6-F1
#
_cell.length_a   1.000
_cell.length_b   1.000
_cell.length_c   1.000
_cell.angle_alpha   90.00
_cell.angle_beta   90.00
_cell.angle_gamma   90.00
#
_symmetry.space_group_name_H-M   'P 1'
#
loop_
_entity.id
_entity.type
_entity.pdbx_description
1 polymer ?
#
loop_
_entity_poly.entity_id
_entity_poly.type
_entity_poly.pdbx_seq_one_letter_code
_entity_poly.pdbx_strand_id
1 'polypeptide(L)' 'VVAEIERVITELTQRGDLSVLLVEQHVGFALRATDYFYVLESGRVTASGEGGAGAIDAVREAMAV' A
#
# COMPACT_ATOMS: atom_id res chain seq x y z
N VAL A 1 6.17 10.25 15.23
CA VAL A 1 4.96 10.66 14.49
C VAL A 1 4.65 9.70 13.35
N VAL A 2 5.53 9.54 12.34
CA VAL A 2 5.28 8.61 11.19
C VAL A 2 4.95 7.18 11.64
N ALA A 3 5.82 6.55 12.43
CA ALA A 3 5.59 5.19 12.94
C ALA A 3 4.30 5.04 13.79
N GLU A 4 3.81 6.12 14.39
CA GLU A 4 2.57 6.10 15.17
C GLU A 4 1.34 6.12 14.26
N ILE A 5 1.37 6.93 13.19
CA ILE A 5 0.35 6.94 12.14
C ILE A 5 0.28 5.57 11.46
N GLU A 6 1.44 5.00 11.11
CA GLU A 6 1.54 3.65 10.53
C GLU A 6 0.88 2.60 11.41
N ARG A 7 1.17 2.63 12.73
CA ARG A 7 0.54 1.73 13.70
C ARG A 7 -0.98 1.91 13.74
N VAL A 8 -1.47 3.15 13.84
CA VAL A 8 -2.92 3.43 13.90
C VAL A 8 -3.62 2.96 12.63
N ILE A 9 -3.05 3.21 11.46
CA ILE A 9 -3.60 2.74 10.18
C ILE A 9 -3.70 1.21 10.16
N THR A 10 -2.66 0.52 10.62
CA THR A 10 -2.64 -0.95 10.69
C THR A 10 -3.70 -1.48 11.67
N GLU A 11 -3.88 -0.84 12.82
CA GLU A 11 -4.92 -1.20 13.78
C GLU A 11 -6.33 -1.00 13.20
N LEU A 12 -6.52 0.06 12.40
CA LEU A 12 -7.80 0.32 11.72
C LEU A 12 -8.10 -0.71 10.62
N THR A 13 -7.11 -1.08 9.80
CA THR A 13 -7.30 -2.11 8.76
C THR A 13 -7.59 -3.48 9.35
N GLN A 14 -6.92 -3.84 10.47
CA GLN A 14 -7.14 -5.13 11.14
C GLN A 14 -8.51 -5.28 11.81
N ARG A 15 -9.17 -4.18 12.20
CA ARG A 15 -10.51 -4.23 12.80
C ARG A 15 -11.58 -4.68 11.80
N GLY A 16 -11.37 -4.43 10.51
CA GLY A 16 -12.26 -4.88 9.43
C GLY A 16 -13.61 -4.19 9.34
N ASP A 17 -13.88 -3.18 10.19
CA ASP A 17 -15.09 -2.36 10.18
C ASP A 17 -14.94 -1.07 9.35
N LEU A 18 -13.73 -0.81 8.84
CA LEU A 18 -13.39 0.35 8.03
C LEU A 18 -12.61 -0.07 6.78
N SER A 19 -12.96 0.52 5.64
CA SER A 19 -12.13 0.46 4.44
C SER A 19 -11.13 1.62 4.41
N VAL A 20 -9.85 1.31 4.21
CA VAL A 20 -8.76 2.30 4.19
C VAL A 20 -8.15 2.35 2.79
N LEU A 21 -8.08 3.56 2.22
CA LEU A 21 -7.31 3.84 1.00
C LEU A 21 -6.08 4.65 1.39
N LEU A 22 -4.90 4.03 1.32
CA LEU A 22 -3.62 4.68 1.58
C LEU A 22 -2.94 5.03 0.26
N VAL A 23 -2.49 6.28 0.13
CA VAL A 23 -1.69 6.75 -0.99
C VAL A 23 -0.31 7.09 -0.47
N GLU A 24 0.71 6.45 -1.03
CA GLU A 24 2.08 6.53 -0.50
C GLU A 24 3.10 6.56 -1.65
N GLN A 25 4.18 7.32 -1.46
CA GLN A 25 5.31 7.35 -2.40
C GLN A 25 6.39 6.32 -2.00
N HIS A 26 6.46 5.96 -0.72
CA HIS A 26 7.33 4.93 -0.17
C HIS A 26 6.59 3.62 0.14
N VAL A 27 6.57 2.70 -0.83
CA VAL A 27 5.85 1.41 -0.81
C VAL A 27 6.05 0.48 0.38
N GLY A 28 7.08 0.69 1.22
CA GLY A 28 7.45 -0.26 2.26
C GLY A 28 6.34 -0.55 3.27
N PHE A 29 5.80 0.48 3.92
CA PHE A 29 4.76 0.33 4.93
C PHE A 29 3.40 -0.04 4.30
N ALA A 30 3.01 0.71 3.27
CA ALA A 30 1.68 0.60 2.67
C ALA A 30 1.36 -0.83 2.24
N LEU A 31 2.29 -1.48 1.54
CA LEU A 31 2.07 -2.85 1.05
C LEU A 31 1.95 -3.88 2.17
N ARG A 32 2.56 -3.66 3.35
CA ARG A 32 2.41 -4.60 4.48
C ARG A 32 1.06 -4.48 5.18
N ALA A 33 0.39 -3.33 5.05
CA ALA A 33 -0.85 -3.03 5.74
C ALA A 33 -2.10 -3.12 4.84
N THR A 34 -1.94 -3.39 3.54
CA THR A 34 -3.03 -3.45 2.57
C THR A 34 -3.24 -4.86 2.00
N ASP A 35 -4.50 -5.19 1.71
CA ASP A 35 -4.88 -6.43 1.02
C ASP A 35 -4.67 -6.36 -0.49
N TYR A 36 -4.71 -5.15 -1.06
CA TYR A 36 -4.55 -4.87 -2.48
C TYR A 36 -3.66 -3.65 -2.71
N PHE A 37 -3.02 -3.58 -3.88
CA PHE A 37 -2.29 -2.41 -4.33
C PHE A 37 -2.69 -1.98 -5.75
N TYR A 38 -2.46 -0.71 -6.04
CA TYR A 38 -2.60 -0.11 -7.37
C TYR A 38 -1.44 0.87 -7.58
N VAL A 39 -0.77 0.79 -8.73
CA VAL A 39 0.26 1.76 -9.15
C VAL A 39 -0.39 2.73 -10.11
N LEU A 40 -0.28 4.03 -9.81
CA LEU A 40 -0.82 5.11 -10.61
C LEU A 40 0.32 5.87 -11.28
N GLU A 41 0.32 5.90 -12.61
CA GLU A 41 1.29 6.63 -13.43
C GLU A 41 0.55 7.51 -14.42
N SER A 42 0.84 8.82 -14.44
CA SER A 42 0.25 9.78 -15.39
C SER A 42 -1.29 9.72 -15.48
N GLY A 43 -1.95 9.49 -14.35
CA GLY A 43 -3.42 9.39 -14.27
C GLY A 43 -4.01 8.05 -14.72
N ARG A 44 -3.18 7.02 -14.92
CA ARG A 44 -3.61 5.66 -15.30
C ARG A 44 -3.09 4.63 -14.32
N VAL A 45 -3.92 3.62 -14.03
CA VAL A 45 -3.47 2.46 -13.25
C VAL A 45 -2.64 1.56 -14.17
N THR A 46 -1.37 1.36 -13.85
CA THR A 46 -0.43 0.58 -14.66
C THR A 46 -0.12 -0.79 -14.08
N ALA A 47 -0.31 -0.98 -12.77
CA ALA A 47 -0.21 -2.27 -12.10
C ALA A 47 -1.21 -2.38 -10.95
N SER A 48 -1.64 -3.59 -10.65
CA SER A 48 -2.45 -3.93 -9.48
C SER A 48 -2.25 -5.38 -9.07
N GLY A 49 -2.57 -5.70 -7.82
CA GLY A 49 -2.45 -7.06 -7.31
C GLY A 49 -2.79 -7.16 -5.82
N GLU A 50 -2.59 -8.36 -5.28
CA GLU A 50 -2.64 -8.60 -3.83
C GLU A 50 -1.51 -7.85 -3.14
N GLY A 51 -1.82 -7.26 -1.98
CA GLY A 51 -0.84 -6.64 -1.10
C GLY A 51 -0.08 -7.68 -0.27
N GLY A 52 0.55 -7.21 0.80
CA GLY A 52 1.40 -8.00 1.66
C GLY A 52 2.89 -7.90 1.32
N ALA A 53 3.71 -8.50 2.20
CA ALA A 53 5.17 -8.38 2.12
C ALA A 53 5.77 -8.92 0.80
N GLY A 54 5.14 -9.93 0.19
CA GLY A 54 5.58 -10.51 -1.08
C GLY A 54 5.38 -9.61 -2.30
N ALA A 55 4.51 -8.58 -2.19
CA ALA A 55 4.24 -7.66 -3.30
C ALA A 55 5.31 -6.57 -3.45
N ILE A 56 6.15 -6.35 -2.42
CA ILE A 56 7.08 -5.21 -2.35
C ILE A 56 7.99 -5.10 -3.57
N ASP A 57 8.62 -6.21 -3.96
CA ASP A 57 9.57 -6.18 -5.07
C ASP A 57 8.87 -5.94 -6.42
N ALA A 58 7.72 -6.59 -6.63
CA ALA A 58 6.90 -6.41 -7.83
C ALA A 58 6.38 -4.98 -7.98
N VAL A 59 5.94 -4.35 -6.88
CA VAL A 59 5.47 -2.95 -6.92
C VAL A 59 6.63 -1.99 -7.15
N ARG A 60 7.81 -2.23 -6.54
CA ARG A 60 9.01 -1.42 -6.79
C ARG A 60 9.43 -1.48 -8.25
N GLU A 61 9.40 -2.66 -8.86
CA GLU A 61 9.67 -2.83 -10.29
C GLU A 61 8.66 -2.05 -11.13
N ALA A 62 7.36 -2.15 -10.81
CA ALA A 62 6.31 -1.39 -11.49
C ALA A 62 6.41 0.14 -11.32
N MET A 63 7.09 0.63 -10.29
CA MET A 63 7.32 2.06 -10.03
C MET A 63 8.63 2.61 -10.58
N ALA A 64 9.52 1.76 -11.11
CA ALA A 64 10.86 2.17 -11.57
C ALA A 64 10.88 2.83 -12.97
N VAL A 65 9.71 3.24 -13.48
CA VAL A 65 9.49 3.83 -14.81
C VAL A 65 9.61 5.35 -14.77
#